data_AF-G3Y682-F1
#
_entry.id   AF-G3Y682-F1
#
_cell.length_a   1.000
_cell.length_b   1.000
_cell.length_c   1.000
_cell.angle_alpha   90.00
_cell.angle_beta   90.00
_cell.angle_gamma   90.00
#
_symmetry.space_group_name_H-M   'P 1'
#
loop_
_entity.id
_entity.type
_entity.pdbx_description
1 polymer ?
#
loop_
_entity_poly.entity_id
_entity_poly.type
_entity_poly.pdbx_seq_one_letter_code
_entity_poly.pdbx_strand_id
1 'polypeptide(L)'
;AAPKRRNVTVLSDDGRYEWGELSGREKVARATQQSVNFVVIIAGAVLTGGVFYLLFTEVFSPNSKTWQFEKAVERIKDDVRCTNLLGDRREIKAYGENTWSRWARNRPIATSVYQDRVGREHLKMNFHVEGPLNSGTVFVHMMKPLNEHHWEYQLLALEVPGHSRVVLEEAREKPGVGQALKIFGIKWR
;
A
#
# COMPACT_ATOMS: atom_id res chain seq x y z
N ALA A 1 43.61 23.12 47.26
CA ALA A 1 43.01 21.80 47.55
C ALA A 1 42.50 21.22 46.24
N ALA A 2 42.92 20.01 45.86
CA ALA A 2 42.43 19.36 44.64
C ALA A 2 40.94 18.97 44.82
N PRO A 3 40.11 19.06 43.75
CA PRO A 3 38.69 18.73 43.84
C PRO A 3 38.51 17.24 44.20
N LYS A 4 37.63 16.96 45.16
CA LYS A 4 37.32 15.60 45.64
C LYS A 4 36.69 14.78 44.50
N ARG A 5 37.35 13.69 44.10
CA ARG A 5 36.86 12.72 43.10
C ARG A 5 35.46 12.24 43.48
N ARG A 6 34.51 12.35 42.53
CA ARG A 6 33.15 11.82 42.67
C ARG A 6 33.11 10.40 42.11
N ASN A 7 32.48 9.48 42.84
CA ASN A 7 32.33 8.10 42.40
C ASN A 7 31.39 8.03 41.19
N VAL A 8 31.78 7.27 40.17
CA VAL A 8 30.96 7.06 38.97
C VAL A 8 29.95 5.95 39.24
N THR A 9 28.67 6.24 39.01
CA THR A 9 27.56 5.28 39.16
C THR A 9 26.72 5.28 37.89
N VAL A 10 25.85 4.28 37.73
CA VAL A 10 25.00 4.07 36.54
C VAL A 10 24.13 5.29 36.20
N LEU A 11 23.89 6.19 37.16
CA LEU A 11 23.06 7.39 37.00
C LEU A 11 23.88 8.69 36.99
N SER A 12 25.18 8.65 37.32
CA SER A 12 26.01 9.82 37.58
C SER A 12 27.26 9.89 36.71
N ASP A 13 27.35 9.07 35.66
CA ASP A 13 28.47 9.12 34.73
C ASP A 13 28.33 10.32 33.79
N ASP A 14 29.24 11.28 33.95
CA ASP A 14 29.29 12.53 33.19
C ASP A 14 30.43 12.53 32.13
N GLY A 15 31.12 11.40 31.96
CA GLY A 15 32.18 11.24 30.96
C GLY A 15 33.50 11.95 31.30
N ARG A 16 33.65 12.52 32.50
CA ARG A 16 34.84 13.32 32.87
C ARG A 16 36.12 12.52 33.14
N TYR A 17 35.99 11.25 33.51
CA TYR A 17 37.12 10.35 33.79
C TYR A 17 37.35 9.39 32.64
N GLU A 18 38.62 9.19 32.25
CA GLU A 18 38.99 8.26 31.17
C GLU A 18 38.88 6.80 31.62
N TRP A 19 38.78 5.86 30.66
CA TRP A 19 38.57 4.44 30.94
C TRP A 19 39.64 3.83 31.86
N GLY A 20 40.89 4.31 31.76
CA GLY A 20 42.00 3.88 32.61
C GLY A 20 41.88 4.31 34.08
N GLU A 21 41.12 5.36 34.36
CA GLU A 21 41.03 5.99 35.69
C GLU A 21 39.88 5.42 36.55
N LEU A 22 38.98 4.65 35.95
CA LEU A 22 37.82 4.04 36.61
C LEU A 22 38.21 2.77 37.38
N SER A 23 37.68 2.63 38.59
CA SER A 23 37.74 1.38 39.34
C SER A 23 36.92 0.27 38.66
N GLY A 24 37.18 -1.00 38.99
CA GLY A 24 36.47 -2.14 38.39
C GLY A 24 34.94 -2.06 38.50
N ARG A 25 34.42 -1.51 39.60
CA ARG A 25 32.97 -1.31 39.82
C ARG A 25 32.41 -0.15 38.99
N GLU A 26 33.19 0.92 38.81
CA GLU A 26 32.82 2.08 37.97
C GLU A 26 32.83 1.73 36.48
N LYS A 27 33.75 0.86 36.04
CA LYS A 27 33.77 0.31 34.67
C LYS A 27 32.51 -0.49 34.36
N VAL A 28 32.09 -1.36 35.29
CA VAL A 28 30.84 -2.12 35.16
C VAL A 28 29.65 -1.16 35.09
N ALA A 29 29.59 -0.15 35.96
CA ALA A 29 28.51 0.84 35.95
C ALA A 29 28.41 1.62 34.63
N ARG A 30 29.54 2.11 34.10
CA ARG A 30 29.61 2.78 32.78
C ARG A 30 29.20 1.83 31.65
N ALA A 31 29.69 0.59 31.66
CA ALA A 31 29.32 -0.41 30.66
C ALA A 31 27.82 -0.74 30.70
N THR A 32 27.21 -0.82 31.89
CA THR A 32 25.77 -1.03 32.05
C THR A 32 24.95 0.17 31.54
N GLN A 33 25.37 1.40 31.84
CA GLN A 33 24.67 2.59 31.32
C GLN A 33 24.77 2.69 29.80
N GLN A 34 25.95 2.42 29.25
CA GLN A 34 26.16 2.42 27.80
C GLN A 34 25.39 1.30 27.10
N SER A 35 25.28 0.10 27.71
CA SER A 35 24.50 -1.00 27.15
C SER A 35 23.00 -0.73 27.18
N VAL A 36 22.47 -0.12 28.25
CA VAL A 36 21.05 0.28 28.33
C VAL A 36 20.73 1.33 27.27
N ASN A 37 21.57 2.37 27.12
CA ASN A 37 21.39 3.38 26.08
C ASN A 37 21.41 2.76 24.68
N PHE A 38 22.34 1.84 24.42
CA PHE A 38 22.42 1.13 23.15
C PHE A 38 21.18 0.29 22.85
N VAL A 39 20.66 -0.43 23.86
CA VAL A 39 19.40 -1.20 23.73
C VAL A 39 18.23 -0.27 23.41
N VAL A 40 18.12 0.89 24.06
CA VAL A 40 17.06 1.86 23.78
C VAL A 40 17.17 2.39 22.34
N ILE A 41 18.38 2.68 21.86
CA ILE A 41 18.60 3.12 20.47
C ILE A 41 18.19 2.04 19.48
N ILE A 42 18.59 0.78 19.70
CA ILE A 42 18.19 -0.35 18.83
C ILE A 42 16.67 -0.53 18.85
N ALA A 43 16.05 -0.50 20.04
CA ALA A 43 14.61 -0.64 20.17
C ALA A 43 13.87 0.46 19.39
N GLY A 44 14.32 1.71 19.51
CA GLY A 44 13.78 2.83 18.73
C GLY A 44 13.97 2.66 17.22
N ALA A 45 15.14 2.18 16.78
CA ALA A 45 15.43 1.93 15.38
C ALA A 45 14.54 0.82 14.78
N VAL A 46 14.34 -0.28 15.52
CA VAL A 46 13.46 -1.39 15.10
C VAL A 46 12.01 -0.92 15.00
N LEU A 47 11.51 -0.20 16.00
CA LEU A 47 10.14 0.33 15.98
C LEU A 47 9.94 1.29 14.80
N THR A 48 10.88 2.21 14.58
CA THR A 48 10.82 3.18 13.48
C THR A 48 10.90 2.47 12.12
N GLY A 49 11.79 1.50 11.98
CA GLY A 49 11.89 0.66 10.79
C GLY A 49 10.60 -0.13 10.50
N GLY A 50 9.95 -0.67 11.54
CA GLY A 50 8.66 -1.35 11.42
C GLY A 50 7.54 -0.44 10.92
N VAL A 51 7.43 0.78 11.45
CA VAL A 51 6.44 1.77 10.96
C VAL A 51 6.72 2.15 9.51
N PHE A 52 7.98 2.42 9.17
CA PHE A 52 8.36 2.75 7.79
C PHE A 52 8.05 1.60 6.82
N TYR A 53 8.33 0.35 7.22
CA TYR A 53 8.00 -0.84 6.45
C TYR A 53 6.50 -0.92 6.15
N LEU A 54 5.65 -0.76 7.17
CA LEU A 54 4.19 -0.78 7.00
C LEU A 54 3.69 0.31 6.05
N LEU A 55 4.20 1.54 6.20
CA LEU A 55 3.84 2.64 5.30
C LEU A 55 4.27 2.34 3.87
N PHE A 56 5.47 1.78 3.68
CA PHE A 56 5.96 1.42 2.36
C PHE A 56 5.11 0.31 1.72
N THR A 57 4.76 -0.73 2.47
CA THR A 57 3.99 -1.86 1.93
C THR A 57 2.54 -1.50 1.62
N GLU A 58 1.92 -0.66 2.44
CA GLU A 58 0.49 -0.34 2.32
C GLU A 58 0.22 0.88 1.44
N VAL A 59 1.09 1.89 1.42
CA VAL A 59 0.83 3.16 0.73
C VAL A 59 1.69 3.35 -0.51
N PHE A 60 3.00 3.16 -0.38
CA PHE A 60 3.95 3.48 -1.46
C PHE A 60 4.23 2.30 -2.40
N SER A 61 3.87 1.09 -2.02
CA SER A 61 4.05 -0.10 -2.85
C SER A 61 3.22 0.05 -4.13
N PRO A 62 3.80 -0.21 -5.32
CA PRO A 62 3.04 -0.28 -6.57
C PRO A 62 1.92 -1.33 -6.55
N ASN A 63 1.93 -2.23 -5.57
CA ASN A 63 0.87 -3.21 -5.36
C ASN A 63 -0.26 -2.72 -4.43
N SER A 64 -0.18 -1.49 -3.91
CA SER A 64 -1.21 -0.90 -3.08
C SER A 64 -2.47 -0.56 -3.86
N LYS A 65 -3.62 -0.69 -3.19
CA LYS A 65 -4.95 -0.34 -3.71
C LYS A 65 -5.02 1.14 -4.14
N THR A 66 -4.38 2.04 -3.39
CA THR A 66 -4.40 3.48 -3.68
C THR A 66 -3.60 3.81 -4.94
N TRP A 67 -2.44 3.19 -5.13
CA TRP A 67 -1.64 3.35 -6.34
C TRP A 67 -2.37 2.82 -7.57
N GLN A 68 -3.03 1.66 -7.46
CA GLN A 68 -3.83 1.11 -8.57
C GLN A 68 -5.06 1.97 -8.89
N PHE A 69 -5.68 2.58 -7.89
CA PHE A 69 -6.76 3.57 -8.07
C PHE A 69 -6.27 4.79 -8.84
N GLU A 70 -5.18 5.41 -8.39
CA GLU A 70 -4.62 6.59 -9.04
C GLU A 70 -4.25 6.33 -10.49
N LYS A 71 -3.60 5.18 -10.75
CA LYS A 71 -3.26 4.74 -12.10
C LYS A 71 -4.48 4.50 -12.98
N ALA A 72 -5.55 3.89 -12.45
CA ALA A 72 -6.79 3.69 -13.19
C ALA A 72 -7.48 5.02 -13.52
N VAL A 73 -7.45 5.99 -12.59
CA VAL A 73 -7.98 7.35 -12.81
C VAL A 73 -7.18 8.08 -13.89
N GLU A 74 -5.85 8.02 -13.83
CA GLU A 74 -4.97 8.63 -14.84
C GLU A 74 -5.24 8.03 -16.22
N ARG A 75 -5.38 6.71 -16.30
CA ARG A 75 -5.68 6.00 -17.54
C ARG A 75 -6.98 6.46 -18.20
N ILE A 76 -8.01 6.75 -17.39
CA ILE A 76 -9.29 7.29 -17.86
C ILE A 76 -9.15 8.74 -18.31
N LYS A 77 -8.37 9.53 -17.59
CA LYS A 77 -8.07 10.92 -17.93
C LYS A 77 -7.26 11.06 -19.22
N ASP A 78 -6.47 10.05 -19.57
CA ASP A 78 -5.65 10.02 -20.79
C ASP A 78 -6.40 9.49 -22.02
N ASP A 79 -7.51 8.76 -21.85
CA ASP A 79 -8.28 8.23 -22.98
C ASP A 79 -9.24 9.28 -23.55
N VAL A 80 -9.06 9.63 -24.82
CA VAL A 80 -9.87 10.61 -25.55
C VAL A 80 -11.36 10.23 -25.55
N ARG A 81 -11.69 8.94 -25.56
CA ARG A 81 -13.09 8.46 -25.52
C ARG A 81 -13.75 8.81 -24.18
N CYS A 82 -12.99 8.77 -23.09
CA CYS A 82 -13.48 9.11 -21.76
C CYS A 82 -13.57 10.62 -21.57
N THR A 83 -12.57 11.39 -22.02
CA THR A 83 -12.61 12.86 -21.93
C THR A 83 -13.72 13.47 -22.80
N ASN A 84 -14.04 12.87 -23.95
CA ASN A 84 -15.17 13.31 -24.77
C ASN A 84 -16.52 13.15 -24.05
N LEU A 85 -16.66 12.14 -23.18
CA LEU A 85 -17.88 11.89 -22.42
C LEU A 85 -17.94 12.69 -21.12
N LEU A 86 -16.82 12.82 -20.41
CA LEU A 86 -16.77 13.43 -19.09
C LEU A 86 -16.45 14.93 -19.13
N GLY A 87 -15.67 15.37 -20.12
CA GLY A 87 -15.19 16.75 -20.29
C GLY A 87 -13.67 16.89 -20.15
N ASP A 88 -13.20 18.11 -19.88
CA ASP A 88 -11.76 18.41 -19.76
C ASP A 88 -11.13 17.62 -18.60
N ARG A 89 -9.98 16.99 -18.87
CA ARG A 89 -9.18 16.18 -17.94
C ARG A 89 -8.95 16.86 -16.59
N ARG A 90 -8.76 18.19 -16.59
CA ARG A 90 -8.46 18.97 -15.38
C ARG A 90 -9.64 19.06 -14.41
N GLU A 91 -10.85 18.94 -14.93
CA GLU A 91 -12.08 19.08 -14.15
C GLU A 91 -12.67 17.72 -13.72
N ILE A 92 -12.11 16.61 -14.23
CA ILE A 92 -12.52 15.25 -13.85
C ILE A 92 -12.07 14.93 -12.43
N LYS A 93 -13.05 14.72 -11.55
CA LYS A 93 -12.88 14.26 -10.16
C LYS A 93 -13.20 12.77 -10.07
N ALA A 94 -12.47 12.04 -9.24
CA ALA A 94 -12.71 10.64 -8.95
C ALA A 94 -12.89 10.45 -7.44
N TYR A 95 -13.86 9.65 -7.04
CA TYR A 95 -14.16 9.41 -5.63
C TYR A 95 -14.79 8.02 -5.41
N GLY A 96 -14.64 7.48 -4.20
CA GLY A 96 -15.23 6.20 -3.81
C GLY A 96 -16.74 6.27 -3.60
N GLU A 97 -17.30 5.28 -2.91
CA GLU A 97 -18.74 5.22 -2.68
C GLU A 97 -19.21 6.30 -1.69
N ASN A 98 -20.43 6.80 -1.91
CA ASN A 98 -21.08 7.69 -0.95
C ASN A 98 -21.47 6.89 0.29
N THR A 99 -20.96 7.33 1.45
CA THR A 99 -21.43 6.82 2.73
C THR A 99 -22.80 7.43 3.08
N TRP A 100 -23.69 6.64 3.69
CA TRP A 100 -25.02 7.06 4.14
C TRP A 100 -24.98 8.20 5.17
N SER A 101 -23.89 8.29 5.94
CA SER A 101 -23.66 9.36 6.90
C SER A 101 -23.22 10.66 6.22
N ARG A 102 -24.06 11.70 6.31
CA ARG A 102 -23.74 13.06 5.84
C ARG A 102 -22.52 13.69 6.52
N TRP A 103 -22.13 13.20 7.70
CA TRP A 103 -20.95 13.68 8.43
C TRP A 103 -19.65 12.99 7.96
N ALA A 104 -19.76 11.76 7.44
CA ALA A 104 -18.62 11.06 6.88
C ALA A 104 -18.33 11.59 5.47
N ARG A 105 -17.40 12.57 5.39
CA ARG A 105 -16.87 13.07 4.11
C ARG A 105 -15.90 12.08 3.44
N ASN A 106 -15.47 11.04 4.16
CA ASN A 106 -14.62 10.01 3.59
C ASN A 106 -15.46 9.12 2.67
N ARG A 107 -15.12 9.09 1.38
CA ARG A 107 -15.71 8.20 0.38
C ARG A 107 -14.76 7.02 0.16
N PRO A 108 -14.87 5.94 0.95
CA PRO A 108 -13.99 4.80 0.78
C PRO A 108 -14.19 4.19 -0.60
N ILE A 109 -13.09 3.78 -1.23
CA ILE A 109 -13.13 3.12 -2.53
C ILE A 109 -13.57 1.68 -2.30
N ALA A 110 -14.67 1.26 -2.95
CA ALA A 110 -15.17 -0.10 -2.85
C ALA A 110 -14.18 -1.05 -3.51
N THR A 111 -13.31 -1.64 -2.69
CA THR A 111 -12.20 -2.48 -3.12
C THR A 111 -12.34 -3.85 -2.48
N SER A 112 -12.33 -4.90 -3.30
CA SER A 112 -12.35 -6.28 -2.86
C SER A 112 -11.14 -7.01 -3.42
N VAL A 113 -10.43 -7.72 -2.56
CA VAL A 113 -9.33 -8.61 -2.94
C VAL A 113 -9.77 -10.02 -2.60
N TYR A 114 -9.77 -10.91 -3.58
CA TYR A 114 -10.11 -12.30 -3.39
C TYR A 114 -9.15 -13.20 -4.15
N GLN A 115 -8.99 -14.42 -3.67
CA GLN A 115 -8.13 -15.42 -4.30
C GLN A 115 -9.01 -16.44 -5.03
N ASP A 116 -8.66 -16.77 -6.26
CA ASP A 116 -9.32 -17.82 -7.02
C ASP A 116 -8.83 -19.21 -6.58
N ARG A 117 -9.55 -20.26 -6.98
CA ARG A 117 -9.22 -21.67 -6.67
C ARG A 117 -7.81 -22.08 -7.13
N VAL A 118 -7.30 -21.44 -8.17
CA VAL A 118 -5.94 -21.65 -8.71
C VAL A 118 -4.87 -20.89 -7.91
N GLY A 119 -5.25 -20.10 -6.90
CA GLY A 119 -4.34 -19.31 -6.07
C GLY A 119 -4.03 -17.92 -6.62
N ARG A 120 -4.73 -17.47 -7.66
CA ARG A 120 -4.52 -16.14 -8.28
C ARG A 120 -5.25 -15.07 -7.49
N GLU A 121 -4.57 -13.96 -7.21
CA GLU A 121 -5.17 -12.82 -6.53
C GLU A 121 -5.92 -11.96 -7.56
N HIS A 122 -7.15 -11.59 -7.23
CA HIS A 122 -7.96 -10.67 -7.99
C HIS A 122 -8.26 -9.44 -7.16
N LEU A 123 -8.12 -8.27 -7.78
CA LEU A 123 -8.47 -6.98 -7.23
C LEU A 123 -9.64 -6.43 -8.04
N LYS A 124 -10.79 -6.27 -7.40
CA LYS A 124 -11.95 -5.59 -7.98
C LYS A 124 -12.18 -4.28 -7.26
N MET A 125 -12.34 -3.23 -8.03
CA MET A 125 -12.50 -1.89 -7.51
C MET A 125 -13.53 -1.13 -8.34
N ASN A 126 -14.48 -0.52 -7.64
CA ASN A 126 -15.48 0.34 -8.25
C ASN A 126 -15.37 1.74 -7.65
N PHE A 127 -15.42 2.75 -8.51
CA PHE A 127 -15.40 4.14 -8.09
C PHE A 127 -16.18 5.02 -9.05
N HIS A 128 -16.54 6.21 -8.61
CA HIS A 128 -17.27 7.17 -9.41
C HIS A 128 -16.34 8.24 -9.96
N VAL A 129 -16.65 8.69 -11.17
CA VAL A 129 -15.99 9.82 -11.82
C VAL A 129 -17.02 10.88 -12.17
N GLU A 130 -16.66 12.13 -11.99
CA GLU A 130 -17.52 13.29 -12.25
C GLU A 130 -16.70 14.30 -13.05
N GLY A 131 -17.18 14.63 -14.25
CA GLY A 131 -16.65 15.72 -15.06
C GLY A 131 -17.73 16.77 -15.34
N PRO A 132 -17.37 17.87 -16.02
CA PRO A 132 -18.29 18.96 -16.29
C PRO A 132 -19.45 18.58 -17.22
N LEU A 133 -19.28 17.55 -18.06
CA LEU A 133 -20.33 17.10 -18.99
C LEU A 133 -21.21 16.02 -18.37
N ASN A 134 -20.60 14.99 -17.77
CA ASN A 134 -21.31 13.84 -17.24
C ASN A 134 -20.59 13.24 -16.01
N SER A 135 -21.32 12.42 -15.27
CA SER A 135 -20.78 11.53 -14.23
C SER A 135 -20.95 10.07 -14.63
N GLY A 136 -20.08 9.20 -14.12
CA GLY A 136 -20.08 7.79 -14.44
C GLY A 136 -19.46 6.94 -13.34
N THR A 137 -19.55 5.62 -13.54
CA THR A 137 -18.94 4.62 -12.67
C THR A 137 -17.88 3.87 -13.43
N VAL A 138 -16.74 3.67 -12.79
CA VAL A 138 -15.61 2.93 -13.32
C VAL A 138 -15.57 1.57 -12.66
N PHE A 139 -15.45 0.54 -13.49
CA PHE A 139 -15.25 -0.82 -13.05
C PHE A 139 -13.83 -1.24 -13.38
N VAL A 140 -13.08 -1.58 -12.34
CA VAL A 140 -11.71 -2.08 -12.44
C VAL A 140 -11.67 -3.51 -11.95
N HIS A 141 -11.15 -4.40 -12.77
CA HIS A 141 -10.82 -5.76 -12.40
C HIS A 141 -9.39 -6.03 -12.83
N MET A 142 -8.54 -6.34 -11.86
CA MET A 142 -7.16 -6.72 -12.07
C MET A 142 -6.92 -8.13 -11.55
N MET A 143 -5.97 -8.84 -12.15
CA MET A 143 -5.50 -10.13 -11.69
C MET A 143 -3.99 -10.07 -11.55
N LYS A 144 -3.48 -10.74 -10.53
CA LYS A 144 -2.06 -11.01 -10.38
C LYS A 144 -1.76 -12.43 -10.87
N PRO A 145 -0.93 -12.59 -11.93
CA PRO A 145 -0.54 -13.90 -12.40
C PRO A 145 0.23 -14.66 -11.33
N LEU A 146 0.20 -15.99 -11.37
CA LEU A 146 0.94 -16.80 -10.39
C LEU A 146 2.48 -16.62 -10.51
N ASN A 147 2.95 -16.32 -11.72
CA ASN A 147 4.37 -16.19 -12.05
C ASN A 147 4.89 -14.76 -11.89
N GLU A 148 4.01 -13.78 -11.67
CA GLU A 148 4.35 -12.37 -11.73
C GLU A 148 3.80 -11.64 -10.51
N HIS A 149 4.54 -10.64 -10.04
CA HIS A 149 4.16 -9.90 -8.83
C HIS A 149 3.45 -8.58 -9.12
N HIS A 150 3.09 -8.32 -10.37
CA HIS A 150 2.41 -7.10 -10.78
C HIS A 150 0.95 -7.35 -11.14
N TRP A 151 0.13 -6.32 -10.97
CA TRP A 151 -1.28 -6.35 -11.35
C TRP A 151 -1.44 -6.15 -12.85
N GLU A 152 -2.18 -7.04 -13.50
CA GLU A 152 -2.60 -6.91 -14.90
C GLU A 152 -4.10 -6.55 -14.95
N TYR A 153 -4.48 -5.59 -15.80
CA TYR A 153 -5.89 -5.26 -16.02
C TYR A 153 -6.57 -6.40 -16.78
N GLN A 154 -7.61 -6.97 -16.17
CA GLN A 154 -8.56 -7.83 -16.89
C GLN A 154 -9.66 -7.01 -17.52
N LEU A 155 -10.15 -6.00 -16.80
CA LEU A 155 -11.19 -5.12 -17.26
C LEU A 155 -10.98 -3.73 -16.66
N LEU A 156 -10.91 -2.74 -17.53
CA LEU A 156 -11.02 -1.34 -17.16
C LEU A 156 -12.10 -0.72 -18.05
N ALA A 157 -13.23 -0.36 -17.46
CA ALA A 157 -14.33 0.21 -18.22
C ALA A 157 -15.01 1.36 -17.48
N LEU A 158 -15.41 2.35 -18.27
CA LEU A 158 -16.20 3.49 -17.84
C LEU A 158 -17.64 3.32 -18.33
N GLU A 159 -18.59 3.44 -17.41
CA GLU A 159 -20.01 3.46 -17.71
C GLU A 159 -20.58 4.82 -17.35
N VAL A 160 -21.11 5.52 -18.36
CA VAL A 160 -21.79 6.81 -18.21
C VAL A 160 -23.26 6.60 -18.52
N PRO A 161 -24.20 7.01 -17.65
CA PRO A 161 -25.62 6.89 -17.92
C PRO A 161 -26.00 7.50 -19.28
N GLY A 162 -26.77 6.77 -20.08
CA GLY A 162 -27.21 7.21 -21.40
C GLY A 162 -26.18 7.06 -22.53
N HIS A 163 -24.99 6.53 -22.26
CA HIS A 163 -23.95 6.30 -23.26
C HIS A 163 -23.52 4.83 -23.30
N SER A 164 -22.95 4.39 -24.42
CA SER A 164 -22.36 3.05 -24.52
C SER A 164 -21.16 2.92 -23.59
N ARG A 165 -21.07 1.80 -22.86
CA ARG A 165 -19.92 1.49 -22.00
C ARG A 165 -18.61 1.57 -22.79
N VAL A 166 -17.67 2.37 -22.30
CA VAL A 166 -16.33 2.49 -22.89
C VAL A 166 -15.40 1.50 -22.20
N VAL A 167 -14.92 0.52 -22.96
CA VAL A 167 -13.91 -0.44 -22.48
C VAL A 167 -12.53 0.06 -22.90
N LEU A 168 -11.70 0.39 -21.91
CA LEU A 168 -10.34 0.89 -22.11
C LEU A 168 -9.38 -0.28 -22.29
N GLU A 169 -9.45 -1.23 -21.37
CA GLU A 169 -8.62 -2.42 -21.38
C GLU A 169 -9.49 -3.64 -21.08
N GLU A 170 -9.35 -4.65 -21.93
CA GLU A 170 -9.97 -5.94 -21.75
C GLU A 170 -8.89 -6.98 -22.04
N ALA A 171 -8.42 -7.66 -21.00
CA ALA A 171 -7.60 -8.83 -21.23
C ALA A 171 -8.51 -9.88 -21.85
N ARG A 172 -8.26 -10.21 -23.12
CA ARG A 172 -8.78 -11.45 -23.69
C ARG A 172 -8.34 -12.55 -22.75
N GLU A 173 -9.29 -13.25 -22.11
CA GLU A 173 -8.99 -14.45 -21.34
C GLU A 173 -8.05 -15.30 -22.20
N LYS A 174 -6.77 -15.38 -21.84
CA LYS A 174 -5.86 -16.33 -22.49
C LYS A 174 -6.50 -17.69 -22.19
N PRO A 175 -6.99 -18.44 -23.19
CA PRO A 175 -7.83 -19.63 -22.98
C PRO A 175 -7.00 -20.84 -22.53
N GLY A 176 -6.25 -20.70 -21.43
CA GLY A 176 -5.16 -21.61 -21.10
C GLY A 176 -4.93 -21.90 -19.62
N VAL A 177 -5.69 -21.34 -18.67
CA VAL A 177 -5.39 -21.55 -17.23
C VAL A 177 -6.53 -22.20 -16.45
N GLY A 178 -7.47 -22.77 -17.17
CA GLY A 178 -8.46 -23.71 -16.66
C GLY A 178 -8.60 -24.90 -17.61
N GLN A 179 -7.51 -25.38 -18.23
CA GLN A 179 -7.56 -26.70 -18.85
C GLN A 179 -7.83 -27.69 -17.71
N ALA A 180 -9.11 -28.06 -17.58
CA ALA A 180 -9.56 -29.19 -16.80
C ALA A 180 -8.51 -30.29 -16.94
N LEU A 181 -7.87 -30.65 -15.82
CA LEU A 181 -6.86 -31.70 -15.79
C LEU A 181 -7.50 -32.94 -16.43
N LYS A 182 -7.08 -33.24 -17.65
CA LYS A 182 -7.67 -34.30 -18.47
C LYS A 182 -7.03 -35.61 -18.04
N ILE A 183 -7.41 -36.07 -16.86
CA ILE A 183 -6.96 -37.35 -16.33
C ILE A 183 -8.02 -38.38 -16.73
N PHE A 184 -7.64 -39.33 -17.58
CA PHE A 184 -8.50 -40.44 -18.05
C PHE A 184 -9.82 -40.04 -18.75
N GLY A 185 -9.83 -38.95 -19.52
CA GLY A 185 -10.95 -38.63 -20.41
C GLY A 185 -12.21 -38.09 -19.73
N ILE A 186 -12.20 -37.87 -18.41
CA ILE A 186 -13.34 -37.30 -17.67
C ILE A 186 -13.08 -35.82 -17.40
N LYS A 187 -14.07 -34.96 -17.69
CA LYS A 187 -14.03 -33.52 -17.37
C LYS A 187 -14.74 -33.28 -16.04
N TRP A 188 -14.00 -32.88 -15.02
CA TRP A 188 -14.57 -32.38 -13.77
C TRP A 188 -14.77 -30.87 -13.88
N ARG A 189 -16.02 -30.40 -13.68
CA ARG A 189 -16.43 -28.99 -13.64
C ARG A 189 -16.44 -28.48 -12.20
#